data_AF-A0A3S3P8D9-F1
#
_entry.id   AF-A0A3S3P8D9-F1
#
_cell.length_a   1.000
_cell.length_b   1.000
_cell.length_c   1.000
_cell.angle_alpha   90.00
_cell.angle_beta   90.00
_cell.angle_gamma   90.00
#
_symmetry.space_group_name_H-M   'P 1'
#
loop_
_entity.id
_entity.type
_entity.pdbx_description
1 polymer ?
#
loop_
_entity_poly.entity_id
_entity_poly.type
_entity_poly.pdbx_seq_one_letter_code
_entity_poly.pdbx_strand_id
1 'polypeptide(L)'
;MHSTQHNLAILYLIVSCTAIITFTALLLLEICKPYKKPKRSLGGKNQIQTKNINVDEAESLVHIDLPRSYYIIFVLLSCLLLCAWGTIESNTLTYLPTFLHYTNLALSTKESALMVSTCNLIYLACRLLSIALASRLKPLAMLYTSFTILLFGSIFMLFFGLETIKNLWISIVLVSLGCSWNFPAIFSLIEERIDVTNSIGGLFIFSTSIFGKKLLLKNEK
;
A
#
# COMPACT_ATOMS: atom_id res chain seq x y z
N MET A 1 22.48 -17.94 17.94
CA MET A 1 21.36 -16.98 18.16
C MET A 1 21.65 -15.55 17.69
N HIS A 2 22.87 -15.02 17.78
CA HIS A 2 23.15 -13.64 17.30
C HIS A 2 23.00 -13.43 15.78
N SER A 3 23.31 -14.43 14.95
CA SER A 3 23.25 -14.29 13.48
C SER A 3 21.81 -14.09 12.94
N THR A 4 20.81 -14.78 13.50
CA THR A 4 19.42 -14.69 13.03
C THR A 4 18.77 -13.36 13.35
N GLN A 5 19.15 -12.70 14.45
CA GLN A 5 18.64 -11.38 14.81
C GLN A 5 19.13 -10.30 13.84
N HIS A 6 20.39 -10.40 13.43
CA HIS A 6 20.97 -9.48 12.47
C HIS A 6 20.26 -9.54 11.10
N ASN A 7 19.85 -10.74 10.69
CA ASN A 7 19.10 -10.93 9.45
C ASN A 7 17.69 -10.31 9.50
N LEU A 8 17.01 -10.37 10.66
CA LEU A 8 15.70 -9.77 10.84
C LEU A 8 15.77 -8.23 10.83
N ALA A 9 16.77 -7.65 11.51
CA ALA A 9 16.99 -6.20 11.49
C ALA A 9 17.22 -5.69 10.05
N ILE A 10 17.97 -6.44 9.24
CA ILE A 10 18.18 -6.12 7.81
C ILE A 10 16.86 -6.08 7.04
N LEU A 11 15.93 -7.01 7.30
CA LEU A 11 14.62 -7.01 6.63
C LEU A 11 13.79 -5.76 6.98
N TYR A 12 13.72 -5.39 8.26
CA TYR A 12 13.02 -4.18 8.68
C TYR A 12 13.68 -2.90 8.15
N LEU A 13 15.01 -2.90 8.02
CA LEU A 13 15.75 -1.82 7.40
C LEU A 13 15.40 -1.71 5.91
N ILE A 14 15.35 -2.82 5.17
CA ILE A 14 14.91 -2.83 3.77
C ILE A 14 13.49 -2.27 3.64
N VAL A 15 12.56 -2.71 4.48
CA VAL A 15 11.16 -2.21 4.50
C VAL A 15 11.11 -0.72 4.80
N SER A 16 11.92 -0.24 5.74
CA SER A 16 11.98 1.18 6.09
C SER A 16 12.56 2.01 4.93
N CYS A 17 13.63 1.53 4.29
CA CYS A 17 14.22 2.18 3.12
C CYS A 17 13.25 2.22 1.94
N THR A 18 12.54 1.13 1.64
CA THR A 18 11.55 1.12 0.56
C THR A 18 10.37 2.02 0.88
N ALA A 19 9.91 2.08 2.13
CA ALA A 19 8.87 3.01 2.56
C ALA A 19 9.30 4.47 2.38
N ILE A 20 10.54 4.82 2.74
CA ILE A 20 11.10 6.16 2.53
C ILE A 20 11.15 6.50 1.03
N ILE A 21 11.70 5.62 0.20
CA ILE A 21 11.77 5.83 -1.26
C ILE A 21 10.37 6.03 -1.85
N THR A 22 9.40 5.22 -1.41
CA THR A 22 8.01 5.29 -1.85
C THR A 22 7.37 6.61 -1.44
N PHE A 23 7.59 7.05 -0.20
CA PHE A 23 7.09 8.32 0.31
C PHE A 23 7.71 9.51 -0.42
N THR A 24 9.02 9.48 -0.68
CA THR A 24 9.71 10.50 -1.49
C THR A 24 9.18 10.54 -2.92
N ALA A 25 8.96 9.37 -3.54
CA ALA A 25 8.38 9.29 -4.88
C ALA A 25 6.96 9.90 -4.92
N LEU A 26 6.14 9.66 -3.89
CA LEU A 26 4.82 10.29 -3.75
C LEU A 26 4.90 11.80 -3.59
N LEU A 27 5.84 12.30 -2.77
CA LEU A 27 6.07 13.75 -2.62
C LEU A 27 6.53 14.39 -3.93
N LEU A 28 7.48 13.75 -4.63
CA LEU A 28 7.96 14.23 -5.94
C LEU A 28 6.85 14.24 -6.98
N LEU A 29 5.99 13.22 -6.99
CA LEU A 29 4.80 13.18 -7.84
C LEU A 29 3.88 14.38 -7.63
N GLU A 30 3.68 14.76 -6.36
CA GLU A 30 2.81 15.87 -6.01
C GLU A 30 3.43 17.22 -6.35
N ILE A 31 4.72 17.41 -6.06
CA ILE A 31 5.44 18.66 -6.35
C ILE A 31 5.58 18.89 -7.86
N CYS A 32 5.96 17.85 -8.62
CA CYS A 32 6.22 17.97 -10.05
C CYS A 32 4.95 18.20 -10.87
N LYS A 33 3.79 17.70 -10.40
CA LYS A 33 2.51 17.81 -11.13
C LYS A 33 1.35 18.12 -10.19
N PRO A 34 1.26 19.38 -9.71
CA PRO A 34 0.16 19.82 -8.87
C PRO A 34 -1.17 19.60 -9.59
N TYR A 35 -2.08 18.97 -8.87
CA TYR A 35 -3.30 18.41 -9.39
C TYR A 35 -4.25 19.47 -9.98
N LYS A 36 -4.80 19.19 -11.16
CA LYS A 36 -6.04 19.79 -11.66
C LYS A 36 -7.10 18.70 -11.77
N LYS A 37 -8.19 18.82 -10.99
CA LYS A 37 -9.35 17.91 -11.03
C LYS A 37 -9.83 17.75 -12.47
N PRO A 38 -9.77 16.55 -13.09
CA PRO A 38 -10.62 16.28 -14.23
C PRO A 38 -12.07 16.31 -13.74
N LYS A 39 -12.94 17.09 -14.40
CA LYS A 39 -14.38 17.08 -14.11
C LYS A 39 -14.94 15.71 -14.54
N ARG A 40 -14.87 14.72 -13.66
CA ARG A 40 -15.61 13.47 -13.85
C ARG A 40 -17.05 13.68 -13.44
N SER A 41 -17.98 13.54 -14.37
CA SER A 41 -19.35 13.21 -14.02
C SER A 41 -19.39 11.71 -13.72
N LEU A 42 -19.84 11.35 -12.52
CA LEU A 42 -20.18 9.95 -12.16
C LEU A 42 -21.21 9.34 -13.14
N GLY A 43 -21.86 10.16 -13.98
CA GLY A 43 -22.81 9.74 -15.02
C GLY A 43 -22.19 9.08 -16.26
N GLY A 44 -20.87 9.19 -16.50
CA GLY A 44 -20.25 8.66 -17.72
C GLY A 44 -20.30 7.13 -17.85
N LYS A 45 -20.15 6.39 -16.75
CA LYS A 45 -20.20 4.91 -16.78
C LYS A 45 -21.62 4.35 -16.93
N ASN A 46 -22.63 5.06 -16.41
CA ASN A 46 -24.04 4.66 -16.59
C ASN A 46 -24.62 5.12 -17.93
N GLN A 47 -24.11 6.19 -18.56
CA GLN A 47 -24.56 6.64 -19.88
C GLN A 47 -24.17 5.69 -21.02
N ILE A 48 -23.05 4.97 -20.91
CA ILE A 48 -22.64 3.98 -21.92
C ILE A 48 -23.60 2.77 -21.94
N GLN A 49 -24.25 2.47 -20.81
CA GLN A 49 -25.20 1.35 -20.75
C GLN A 49 -26.64 1.73 -21.17
N THR A 50 -26.99 3.02 -21.19
CA THR A 50 -28.32 3.48 -21.62
C THR A 50 -28.37 3.94 -23.08
N LYS A 51 -27.23 4.21 -23.73
CA LYS A 51 -27.21 4.74 -25.12
C LYS A 51 -27.11 3.63 -26.16
N ASN A 52 -28.14 2.79 -26.23
CA ASN A 52 -28.57 2.08 -27.45
C ASN A 52 -29.40 3.03 -28.36
N ILE A 53 -29.21 4.34 -28.23
CA ILE A 53 -29.99 5.37 -28.92
C ILE A 53 -29.00 6.37 -29.54
N ASN A 54 -28.88 6.30 -30.87
CA ASN A 54 -28.21 7.21 -31.80
C ASN A 54 -26.67 7.19 -31.78
N VAL A 55 -26.15 6.55 -32.84
CA VAL A 55 -24.74 6.27 -33.16
C VAL A 55 -23.92 7.53 -33.48
N ASP A 56 -24.56 8.66 -33.74
CA ASP A 56 -23.88 9.85 -34.29
C ASP A 56 -23.50 10.94 -33.26
N GLU A 57 -23.81 10.75 -31.97
CA GLU A 57 -23.51 11.74 -30.91
C GLU A 57 -22.59 11.20 -29.79
N ALA A 58 -21.97 10.04 -29.98
CA ALA A 58 -21.11 9.42 -28.95
C ALA A 58 -19.67 9.96 -28.94
N GLU A 59 -19.30 10.86 -29.85
CA GLU A 59 -17.90 11.24 -30.11
C GLU A 59 -17.42 12.51 -29.36
N SER A 60 -18.13 12.96 -28.32
CA SER A 60 -17.63 14.02 -27.43
C SER A 60 -17.54 13.61 -25.96
N LEU A 61 -17.30 12.32 -25.69
CA LEU A 61 -16.63 11.95 -24.45
C LEU A 61 -15.30 12.69 -24.46
N VAL A 62 -15.22 13.76 -23.67
CA VAL A 62 -14.08 14.67 -23.56
C VAL A 62 -12.81 13.83 -23.37
N HIS A 63 -12.16 13.51 -24.49
CA HIS A 63 -10.80 13.04 -24.53
C HIS A 63 -10.01 14.23 -24.03
N ILE A 64 -9.75 14.24 -22.72
CA ILE A 64 -8.69 15.07 -22.19
C ILE A 64 -7.45 14.45 -22.85
N ASP A 65 -6.98 15.08 -23.93
CA ASP A 65 -5.77 14.71 -24.63
C ASP A 65 -4.58 15.06 -23.73
N LEU A 66 -4.43 14.28 -22.65
CA LEU A 66 -3.17 14.22 -21.95
C LEU A 66 -2.16 13.63 -22.94
N PRO A 67 -0.94 14.21 -23.02
CA PRO A 67 0.08 13.68 -23.91
C PRO A 67 0.32 12.20 -23.57
N ARG A 68 0.31 11.33 -24.60
CA ARG A 68 0.47 9.86 -24.43
C ARG A 68 1.66 9.50 -23.55
N SER A 69 2.75 10.27 -23.64
CA SER A 69 3.94 10.11 -22.81
C SER A 69 3.64 10.27 -21.32
N TYR A 70 2.82 11.25 -20.93
CA TYR A 70 2.43 11.43 -19.53
C TYR A 70 1.59 10.26 -19.03
N TYR A 71 0.63 9.80 -19.85
CA TYR A 71 -0.22 8.67 -19.48
C TYR A 71 0.62 7.41 -19.21
N ILE A 72 1.54 7.09 -20.11
CA ILE A 72 2.44 5.93 -19.98
C ILE A 72 3.33 6.07 -18.73
N ILE A 73 3.95 7.23 -18.53
CA ILE A 73 4.83 7.47 -17.37
C ILE A 73 4.03 7.34 -16.06
N PHE A 74 2.81 7.89 -16.01
CA PHE A 74 1.97 7.82 -14.82
C PHE A 74 1.52 6.39 -14.51
N VAL A 75 1.12 5.62 -15.53
CA VAL A 75 0.78 4.19 -15.36
C VAL A 75 1.98 3.40 -14.86
N LEU A 76 3.17 3.57 -15.47
CA LEU A 76 4.39 2.89 -15.05
C LEU A 76 4.76 3.22 -13.60
N LEU A 77 4.68 4.49 -13.22
CA LEU A 77 4.98 4.93 -11.87
C LEU A 77 3.95 4.43 -10.84
N SER A 78 2.69 4.33 -11.25
CA SER A 78 1.61 3.72 -10.45
C SER A 78 1.83 2.22 -10.25
N CYS A 79 2.24 1.49 -11.30
CA CYS A 79 2.65 0.10 -11.18
C CYS A 79 3.81 -0.06 -10.20
N LEU A 80 4.84 0.79 -10.30
CA LEU A 80 6.00 0.75 -9.41
C LEU A 80 5.60 1.04 -7.96
N LEU A 81 4.73 2.02 -7.74
CA LEU A 81 4.20 2.38 -6.42
C LEU A 81 3.41 1.23 -5.79
N LEU A 82 2.49 0.64 -6.53
CA LEU A 82 1.70 -0.51 -6.08
C LEU A 82 2.58 -1.73 -5.81
N CYS A 83 3.60 -1.95 -6.64
CA CYS A 83 4.58 -3.01 -6.47
C CYS A 83 5.40 -2.84 -5.18
N ALA A 84 5.91 -1.63 -4.93
CA ALA A 84 6.62 -1.30 -3.71
C ALA A 84 5.72 -1.48 -2.47
N TRP A 85 4.48 -0.98 -2.54
CA TRP A 85 3.48 -1.16 -1.50
C TRP A 85 3.18 -2.63 -1.21
N GLY A 86 2.86 -3.41 -2.24
CA GLY A 86 2.56 -4.83 -2.10
C GLY A 86 3.72 -5.64 -1.52
N THR A 87 4.96 -5.23 -1.80
CA THR A 87 6.17 -5.82 -1.21
C THR A 87 6.28 -5.50 0.29
N ILE A 88 6.06 -4.24 0.68
CA ILE A 88 6.08 -3.82 2.10
C ILE A 88 5.02 -4.58 2.90
N GLU A 89 3.80 -4.62 2.36
CA GLU A 89 2.66 -5.31 2.99
C GLU A 89 2.91 -6.81 3.15
N SER A 90 3.30 -7.48 2.07
CA SER A 90 3.57 -8.93 2.09
C SER A 90 4.72 -9.27 3.03
N ASN A 91 5.83 -8.53 2.98
CA ASN A 91 6.96 -8.77 3.86
C ASN A 91 6.58 -8.57 5.34
N THR A 92 5.85 -7.52 5.64
CA THR A 92 5.43 -7.22 7.02
C THR A 92 4.56 -8.34 7.57
N LEU A 93 3.53 -8.75 6.83
CA LEU A 93 2.58 -9.77 7.30
C LEU A 93 3.17 -11.19 7.31
N THR A 94 3.98 -11.53 6.30
CA THR A 94 4.60 -12.86 6.18
C THR A 94 5.75 -13.07 7.16
N TYR A 95 6.59 -12.05 7.41
CA TYR A 95 7.73 -12.20 8.32
C TYR A 95 7.39 -11.93 9.78
N LEU A 96 6.25 -11.32 10.11
CA LEU A 96 5.87 -11.05 11.49
C LEU A 96 5.88 -12.31 12.39
N PRO A 97 5.28 -13.46 12.01
CA PRO A 97 5.32 -14.68 12.83
C PRO A 97 6.75 -15.16 13.06
N THR A 98 7.58 -15.14 12.03
CA THR A 98 9.00 -15.52 12.10
C THR A 98 9.77 -14.58 13.03
N PHE A 99 9.54 -13.27 12.91
CA PHE A 99 10.14 -12.27 13.78
C PHE A 99 9.80 -12.56 15.25
N LEU A 100 8.52 -12.75 15.57
CA LEU A 100 8.04 -13.04 16.92
C LEU A 100 8.70 -14.30 17.51
N HIS A 101 8.83 -15.35 16.70
CA HIS A 101 9.46 -16.61 17.13
C HIS A 101 10.94 -16.46 17.48
N TYR A 102 11.67 -15.58 16.79
CA TYR A 102 13.12 -15.37 16.99
C TYR A 102 13.48 -14.16 17.87
N THR A 103 12.49 -13.49 18.47
CA THR A 103 12.76 -12.43 19.43
C THR A 103 13.35 -12.99 20.73
N ASN A 104 14.18 -12.19 21.42
CA ASN A 104 14.74 -12.57 22.74
C ASN A 104 13.72 -12.50 23.88
N LEU A 105 12.45 -12.15 23.61
CA LEU A 105 11.44 -11.86 24.62
C LEU A 105 10.80 -13.11 25.26
N ALA A 106 11.35 -14.29 25.02
CA ALA A 106 10.87 -15.57 25.55
C ALA A 106 9.33 -15.74 25.44
N LEU A 107 8.76 -15.29 24.31
CA LEU A 107 7.32 -15.33 24.06
C LEU A 107 6.83 -16.78 23.96
N SER A 108 5.69 -17.05 24.59
CA SER A 108 4.99 -18.31 24.38
C SER A 108 4.49 -18.41 22.94
N THR A 109 4.49 -19.60 22.34
CA THR A 109 3.90 -19.85 21.01
C THR A 109 2.45 -19.36 20.93
N LYS A 110 1.69 -19.45 22.04
CA LYS A 110 0.32 -18.95 22.13
C LYS A 110 0.25 -17.42 22.03
N GLU A 111 1.18 -16.71 22.66
CA GLU A 111 1.23 -15.25 22.66
C GLU A 111 1.63 -14.72 21.28
N SER A 112 2.64 -15.33 20.66
CA SER A 112 3.05 -14.97 19.30
C SER A 112 1.91 -15.18 18.28
N ALA A 113 1.18 -16.31 18.37
CA ALA A 113 0.01 -16.55 17.54
C ALA A 113 -1.10 -15.52 17.78
N LEU A 114 -1.33 -15.13 19.04
CA LEU A 114 -2.29 -14.09 19.40
C LEU A 114 -1.90 -12.74 18.79
N MET A 115 -0.64 -12.32 18.89
CA MET A 115 -0.12 -11.08 18.29
C MET A 115 -0.35 -11.03 16.77
N VAL A 116 -0.06 -12.13 16.06
CA VAL A 116 -0.29 -12.22 14.61
C VAL A 116 -1.78 -12.13 14.28
N SER A 117 -2.63 -12.82 15.03
CA SER A 117 -4.09 -12.77 14.84
C SER A 117 -4.63 -11.36 15.07
N THR A 118 -4.20 -10.70 16.14
CA THR A 118 -4.59 -9.32 16.44
C THR A 118 -4.08 -8.34 15.38
N CYS A 119 -2.86 -8.51 14.87
CA CYS A 119 -2.32 -7.74 13.75
C CYS A 119 -3.25 -7.79 12.53
N ASN A 120 -3.64 -9.01 12.11
CA ASN A 120 -4.54 -9.21 10.98
C ASN A 120 -5.94 -8.64 11.23
N LEU A 121 -6.46 -8.79 12.46
CA LEU A 121 -7.76 -8.24 12.84
C LEU A 121 -7.79 -6.72 12.77
N ILE A 122 -6.77 -6.05 13.32
CA ILE A 122 -6.65 -4.58 13.28
C ILE A 122 -6.48 -4.11 11.84
N TYR A 123 -5.62 -4.78 11.07
CA TYR A 123 -5.43 -4.49 9.66
C TYR A 123 -6.76 -4.54 8.89
N LEU A 124 -7.57 -5.59 9.08
CA LEU A 124 -8.89 -5.72 8.46
C LEU A 124 -9.87 -4.64 8.94
N ALA A 125 -9.96 -4.42 10.26
CA ALA A 125 -10.87 -3.44 10.85
C ALA A 125 -10.58 -2.01 10.35
N CYS A 126 -9.31 -1.64 10.26
CA CYS A 126 -8.91 -0.34 9.74
C CYS A 126 -9.10 -0.21 8.24
N ARG A 127 -9.00 -1.32 7.49
CA ARG A 127 -9.38 -1.34 6.07
C ARG A 127 -10.87 -1.09 5.87
N LEU A 128 -11.74 -1.65 6.72
CA LEU A 128 -13.18 -1.33 6.72
C LEU A 128 -13.42 0.14 7.08
N LEU A 129 -12.74 0.66 8.10
CA LEU A 129 -12.83 2.07 8.48
C LEU A 129 -12.36 3.00 7.35
N SER A 130 -11.37 2.57 6.57
CA SER A 130 -10.84 3.36 5.45
C SER A 130 -11.88 3.64 4.37
N ILE A 131 -12.83 2.72 4.18
CA ILE A 131 -13.93 2.91 3.21
C ILE A 131 -14.82 4.09 3.65
N ALA A 132 -15.13 4.18 4.94
CA ALA A 132 -15.87 5.31 5.48
C ALA A 132 -15.06 6.61 5.40
N LEU A 133 -13.76 6.56 5.70
CA LEU A 133 -12.86 7.71 5.63
C LEU A 133 -12.66 8.23 4.20
N ALA A 134 -12.65 7.34 3.20
CA ALA A 134 -12.50 7.70 1.79
C ALA A 134 -13.63 8.61 1.28
N SER A 135 -14.81 8.59 1.92
CA SER A 135 -15.91 9.51 1.58
C SER A 135 -15.68 10.96 2.06
N ARG A 136 -14.78 11.17 3.03
CA ARG A 136 -14.56 12.48 3.67
C ARG A 136 -13.17 13.05 3.47
N LEU A 137 -12.16 12.21 3.27
CA LEU A 137 -10.77 12.61 3.14
C LEU A 137 -10.28 12.48 1.70
N LYS A 138 -9.37 13.37 1.30
CA LYS A 138 -8.68 13.26 0.01
C LYS A 138 -7.75 12.03 0.05
N PRO A 139 -7.66 11.23 -1.03
CA PRO A 139 -6.79 10.05 -1.07
C PRO A 139 -5.34 10.35 -0.69
N LEU A 140 -4.83 11.50 -1.14
CA LEU A 140 -3.47 11.94 -0.85
C LEU A 140 -3.22 12.21 0.63
N ALA A 141 -4.19 12.79 1.34
CA ALA A 141 -4.09 13.00 2.79
C ALA A 141 -4.09 11.66 3.54
N MET A 142 -4.90 10.69 3.08
CA MET A 142 -4.91 9.34 3.65
C MET A 142 -3.56 8.62 3.45
N LEU A 143 -2.91 8.80 2.30
CA LEU A 143 -1.58 8.22 2.05
C LEU A 143 -0.52 8.83 2.97
N TYR A 144 -0.47 10.16 3.10
CA TYR A 144 0.51 10.79 3.98
C TYR A 144 0.35 10.38 5.43
N THR A 145 -0.87 10.29 5.94
CA THR A 145 -1.10 9.81 7.31
C THR A 145 -0.68 8.35 7.46
N SER A 146 -1.01 7.50 6.48
CA SER A 146 -0.61 6.09 6.49
C SER A 146 0.91 5.92 6.53
N PHE A 147 1.63 6.56 5.61
CA PHE A 147 3.08 6.43 5.50
C PHE A 147 3.79 7.01 6.73
N THR A 148 3.25 8.08 7.32
CA THR A 148 3.79 8.65 8.56
C THR A 148 3.63 7.67 9.73
N ILE A 149 2.43 7.09 9.88
CA ILE A 149 2.16 6.08 10.93
C ILE A 149 3.02 4.84 10.71
N LEU A 150 3.15 4.38 9.46
CA LEU A 150 3.96 3.22 9.11
C LEU A 150 5.44 3.47 9.42
N LEU A 151 6.00 4.60 8.96
CA LEU A 151 7.39 4.97 9.23
C LEU A 151 7.64 5.06 10.74
N PHE A 152 6.75 5.73 11.46
CA PHE A 152 6.84 5.85 12.92
C PHE A 152 6.76 4.48 13.60
N GLY A 153 5.83 3.62 13.19
CA GLY A 153 5.67 2.26 13.71
C GLY A 153 6.91 1.40 13.44
N SER A 154 7.49 1.49 12.24
CA SER A 154 8.72 0.76 11.88
C SER A 154 9.94 1.24 12.66
N ILE A 155 10.13 2.56 12.81
CA ILE A 155 11.21 3.13 13.63
C ILE A 155 11.02 2.72 15.10
N PHE A 156 9.80 2.83 15.62
CA PHE A 156 9.49 2.44 16.99
C PHE A 156 9.75 0.96 17.24
N MET A 157 9.39 0.10 16.28
CA MET A 157 9.69 -1.35 16.31
C MET A 157 11.19 -1.63 16.33
N LEU A 158 11.96 -0.91 15.49
CA LEU A 158 13.41 -1.08 15.36
C LEU A 158 14.16 -0.76 16.66
N PHE A 159 13.81 0.36 17.32
CA PHE A 159 14.55 0.84 18.48
C PHE A 159 14.00 0.29 19.81
N PHE A 160 12.68 0.22 19.96
CA PHE A 160 12.05 -0.08 21.26
C PHE A 160 11.30 -1.42 21.28
N GLY A 161 11.00 -1.99 20.12
CA GLY A 161 10.17 -3.20 19.99
C GLY A 161 10.78 -4.45 20.61
N LEU A 162 12.12 -4.50 20.77
CA LEU A 162 12.82 -5.66 21.32
C LEU A 162 13.05 -5.58 22.84
N GLU A 163 12.78 -4.44 23.48
CA GLU A 163 13.06 -4.24 24.90
C GLU A 163 11.99 -4.86 25.81
N THR A 164 10.72 -4.71 25.44
CA THR A 164 9.60 -5.19 26.25
C THR A 164 8.45 -5.71 25.38
N ILE A 165 7.71 -6.68 25.90
CA ILE A 165 6.52 -7.25 25.24
C ILE A 165 5.47 -6.16 24.96
N LYS A 166 5.34 -5.16 25.85
CA LYS A 166 4.39 -4.04 25.67
C LYS A 166 4.76 -3.16 24.48
N ASN A 167 6.04 -2.81 24.34
CA ASN A 167 6.51 -2.02 23.20
C ASN A 167 6.31 -2.76 21.89
N LEU A 168 6.53 -4.08 21.89
CA LEU A 168 6.29 -4.94 20.74
C LEU A 168 4.80 -4.94 20.31
N TRP A 169 3.87 -5.02 21.27
CA TRP A 169 2.44 -4.90 20.97
C TRP A 169 2.12 -3.56 20.32
N ILE A 170 2.60 -2.46 20.90
CA ILE A 170 2.36 -1.10 20.38
C ILE A 170 2.92 -0.96 18.96
N SER A 171 4.13 -1.47 18.72
CA SER A 171 4.78 -1.38 17.40
C SER A 171 4.02 -2.17 16.33
N ILE A 172 3.55 -3.38 16.66
CA ILE A 172 2.76 -4.21 15.74
C ILE A 172 1.48 -3.48 15.37
N VAL A 173 0.74 -2.95 16.36
CA VAL A 173 -0.49 -2.20 16.11
C VAL A 173 -0.24 -1.00 15.21
N LEU A 174 0.79 -0.19 15.48
CA LEU A 174 1.13 0.97 14.65
C LEU A 174 1.45 0.58 13.21
N VAL A 175 2.25 -0.48 13.02
CA VAL A 175 2.58 -0.98 11.68
C VAL A 175 1.33 -1.50 10.97
N SER A 176 0.45 -2.25 11.64
CA SER A 176 -0.82 -2.73 11.06
C SER A 176 -1.73 -1.58 10.64
N LEU A 177 -1.85 -0.55 11.48
CA LEU A 177 -2.61 0.67 11.18
C LEU A 177 -2.07 1.37 9.93
N GLY A 178 -0.76 1.61 9.91
CA GLY A 178 -0.07 2.27 8.80
C GLY A 178 -0.12 1.46 7.50
N CYS A 179 -0.35 0.16 7.55
CA CYS A 179 -0.51 -0.68 6.36
C CYS A 179 -1.94 -0.75 5.81
N SER A 180 -2.97 -0.51 6.63
CA SER A 180 -4.35 -0.90 6.34
C SER A 180 -5.01 -0.20 5.13
N TRP A 181 -4.79 1.10 4.94
CA TRP A 181 -5.54 1.91 3.98
C TRP A 181 -4.72 2.41 2.79
N ASN A 182 -3.45 2.05 2.69
CA ASN A 182 -2.59 2.48 1.58
C ASN A 182 -3.09 1.97 0.23
N PHE A 183 -3.40 0.67 0.12
CA PHE A 183 -3.85 0.08 -1.14
C PHE A 183 -5.09 0.79 -1.74
N PRO A 184 -6.23 0.91 -1.04
CA PRO A 184 -7.39 1.60 -1.60
C PRO A 184 -7.10 3.08 -1.89
N ALA A 185 -6.32 3.76 -1.05
CA ALA A 185 -5.98 5.17 -1.28
C ALA A 185 -5.07 5.38 -2.51
N ILE A 186 -4.13 4.47 -2.78
CA ILE A 186 -3.34 4.48 -4.03
C ILE A 186 -4.26 4.30 -5.23
N PHE A 187 -5.17 3.32 -5.18
CA PHE A 187 -6.13 3.10 -6.28
C PHE A 187 -7.02 4.31 -6.52
N SER A 188 -7.58 4.92 -5.47
CA SER A 188 -8.37 6.14 -5.60
C SER A 188 -7.55 7.30 -6.17
N LEU A 189 -6.29 7.46 -5.77
CA LEU A 189 -5.39 8.48 -6.32
C LEU A 189 -5.11 8.27 -7.81
N ILE A 190 -4.91 7.02 -8.24
CA ILE A 190 -4.69 6.66 -9.65
C ILE A 190 -5.95 6.93 -10.45
N GLU A 191 -7.11 6.47 -9.95
CA GLU A 191 -8.40 6.70 -10.58
C GLU A 191 -8.69 8.20 -10.70
N GLU A 192 -8.34 9.03 -9.72
CA GLU A 192 -8.51 10.49 -9.84
C GLU A 192 -7.71 11.13 -10.99
N ARG A 193 -6.65 10.47 -11.49
CA ARG A 193 -5.72 11.03 -12.49
C ARG A 193 -5.84 10.39 -13.87
N ILE A 194 -6.15 9.11 -13.95
CA ILE A 194 -6.33 8.36 -15.21
C ILE A 194 -7.60 7.53 -15.15
N ASP A 195 -8.21 7.27 -16.32
CA ASP A 195 -9.26 6.26 -16.39
C ASP A 195 -8.64 4.87 -16.36
N VAL A 196 -8.96 4.13 -15.31
CA VAL A 196 -8.43 2.78 -15.08
C VAL A 196 -9.31 1.81 -15.85
N THR A 197 -8.82 1.39 -17.02
CA THR A 197 -9.45 0.32 -17.81
C THR A 197 -9.14 -1.05 -17.20
N ASN A 198 -9.91 -2.08 -17.58
CA ASN A 198 -9.69 -3.45 -17.11
C ASN A 198 -8.25 -3.94 -17.38
N SER A 199 -7.66 -3.55 -18.52
CA SER A 199 -6.28 -3.90 -18.87
C SER A 199 -5.26 -3.26 -17.93
N ILE A 200 -5.48 -2.01 -17.52
CA ILE A 200 -4.60 -1.29 -16.60
C ILE A 200 -4.75 -1.84 -15.18
N GLY A 201 -5.97 -2.13 -14.75
CA GLY A 201 -6.21 -2.84 -13.49
C GLY A 201 -5.51 -4.20 -13.45
N GLY A 202 -5.53 -4.95 -14.56
CA GLY A 202 -4.78 -6.20 -14.71
C GLY A 202 -3.27 -6.02 -14.57
N LEU A 203 -2.70 -4.98 -15.21
CA LEU A 203 -1.28 -4.64 -15.08
C LEU A 203 -0.88 -4.30 -13.64
N PHE A 204 -1.74 -3.60 -12.90
CA PHE A 204 -1.52 -3.29 -11.49
C PHE A 204 -1.46 -4.56 -10.62
N ILE A 205 -2.42 -5.47 -10.77
CA ILE A 205 -2.45 -6.74 -10.01
C ILE A 205 -1.26 -7.65 -10.40
N PHE A 206 -0.89 -7.66 -11.69
CA PHE A 206 0.27 -8.41 -12.15
C PHE A 206 1.57 -7.88 -11.53
N SER A 207 1.72 -6.55 -11.47
CA SER A 207 2.92 -5.90 -10.91
C SER A 207 3.13 -6.19 -9.42
N THR A 208 2.06 -6.29 -8.63
CA THR A 208 2.16 -6.65 -7.21
C THR A 208 2.55 -8.11 -6.99
N SER A 209 2.17 -9.00 -7.91
CA SER A 209 2.38 -10.45 -7.77
C SER A 209 3.83 -10.91 -8.03
N ILE A 210 4.59 -10.17 -8.83
CA ILE A 210 5.95 -10.58 -9.26
C ILE A 210 6.93 -10.68 -8.08
N PHE A 211 6.80 -9.83 -7.07
CA PHE A 211 7.78 -9.76 -5.97
C PHE A 211 7.50 -10.77 -4.84
N GLY A 212 6.24 -11.19 -4.64
CA GLY A 212 5.88 -12.11 -3.57
C GLY A 212 6.48 -13.52 -3.71
N LYS A 213 6.65 -14.04 -4.92
CA LYS A 213 7.15 -15.42 -5.14
C LYS A 213 8.66 -15.58 -5.01
N LYS A 214 9.44 -14.55 -5.34
CA LYS A 214 10.90 -14.69 -5.46
C LYS A 214 11.62 -14.74 -4.10
N LEU A 215 10.97 -14.24 -3.05
CA LEU A 215 11.53 -14.22 -1.69
C LEU A 215 11.33 -15.56 -0.95
N LEU A 216 10.19 -16.24 -1.17
CA LEU A 216 9.89 -17.54 -0.55
C LEU A 216 10.81 -18.66 -1.04
N LEU A 217 11.12 -18.69 -2.35
CA LEU A 217 12.00 -19.71 -2.94
C LEU A 217 13.46 -19.66 -2.47
N LYS A 218 13.88 -18.56 -1.82
CA LYS A 218 15.25 -18.41 -1.31
C LYS A 218 15.41 -18.95 0.12
N ASN A 219 14.32 -19.13 0.86
CA ASN A 219 14.33 -19.64 2.24
C ASN A 219 14.14 -21.16 2.35
N GLU A 220 13.91 -21.87 1.24
CA GLU A 220 13.83 -23.35 1.20
C GLU A 220 15.18 -24.04 0.89
N LYS A 221 16.30 -23.32 0.97
CA LYS A 221 17.66 -23.87 0.85
C LYS A 221 18.49 -23.50 2.06
#